data_AF-A0A7W0UYF2-F1
#
_entry.id   AF-A0A7W0UYF2-F1
#
_cell.length_a   1.000
_cell.length_b   1.000
_cell.length_c   1.000
_cell.angle_alpha   90.00
_cell.angle_beta   90.00
_cell.angle_gamma   90.00
#
_symmetry.space_group_name_H-M   'P 1'
#
loop_
_entity.id
_entity.type
_entity.pdbx_description
1 polymer ?
#
loop_
_entity_poly.entity_id
_entity_poly.type
_entity_poly.pdbx_seq_one_letter_code
_entity_poly.pdbx_strand_id
1 'polypeptide(L)'
;MKEVSVKVQSDYLQRMVTMRNPVLAVAELIWNSLDAEAQTVQVFLSTNELGGVEKITVSDDGHGIDYEHAIPCPSPKFEIVEKN
;
A
#
# COMPACT_ATOMS: atom_id res chain seq x y z
N MET A 1 11.20 8.15 32.66
CA MET A 1 10.94 7.89 31.23
C MET A 1 9.51 8.35 30.96
N LYS A 2 9.27 9.33 30.09
CA LYS A 2 7.91 9.81 29.76
C LYS A 2 7.44 9.05 28.53
N GLU A 3 6.31 8.37 28.64
CA GLU A 3 5.61 7.82 27.48
C GLU A 3 4.79 8.93 26.81
N VAL A 4 4.95 9.07 25.50
CA VAL A 4 4.14 9.98 24.68
C VAL A 4 3.33 9.10 23.73
N SER A 5 2.01 9.18 23.86
CA SER A 5 1.09 8.49 22.96
C SER A 5 0.96 9.29 21.67
N VAL A 6 1.51 8.77 20.57
CA VAL A 6 1.38 9.34 19.22
C VAL A 6 0.25 8.60 18.51
N LYS A 7 -0.75 9.36 18.04
CA LYS A 7 -1.82 8.83 17.19
C LYS A 7 -1.67 9.37 15.78
N VAL A 8 -1.80 8.49 14.80
CA VAL A 8 -1.82 8.84 13.37
C VAL A 8 -3.12 9.61 13.08
N GLN A 9 -3.00 10.74 12.38
CA GLN A 9 -4.16 11.54 11.94
C GLN A 9 -4.84 10.88 10.73
N SER A 10 -6.14 11.10 10.57
CA SER A 10 -6.97 10.43 9.55
C SER A 10 -6.57 10.76 8.11
N ASP A 11 -5.92 11.89 7.87
CA ASP A 11 -5.46 12.35 6.55
C ASP A 11 -4.00 11.96 6.25
N TYR A 12 -3.31 11.29 7.18
CA TYR A 12 -1.88 11.01 7.09
C TYR A 12 -1.52 10.18 5.85
N LEU A 13 -2.27 9.12 5.55
CA LEU A 13 -2.04 8.30 4.36
C LEU A 13 -2.25 9.11 3.07
N GLN A 14 -3.32 9.90 3.02
CA GLN A 14 -3.60 10.73 1.85
C GLN A 14 -2.47 11.75 1.63
N ARG A 15 -1.97 12.40 2.69
CA ARG A 15 -0.84 13.34 2.58
C ARG A 15 0.45 12.64 2.16
N MET A 16 0.77 11.48 2.72
CA MET A 16 1.98 10.72 2.32
C MET A 16 1.94 10.24 0.87
N VAL A 17 0.79 9.70 0.43
CA VAL A 17 0.63 9.14 -0.91
C VAL A 17 0.57 10.25 -1.96
N THR A 18 -0.12 11.37 -1.67
CA THR A 18 -0.20 12.51 -2.61
C THR A 18 1.15 13.22 -2.78
N MET A 19 2.05 13.13 -1.81
CA MET A 19 3.40 13.69 -1.89
C MET A 19 4.41 12.77 -2.61
N ARG A 20 4.09 11.49 -2.82
CA ARG A 20 5.02 10.52 -3.42
C ARG A 20 4.68 10.25 -4.89
N ASN A 21 5.72 10.04 -5.69
CA ASN A 21 5.59 9.59 -7.07
C ASN A 21 5.01 8.16 -7.10
N PRO A 22 3.92 7.87 -7.85
CA PRO A 22 3.30 6.54 -7.90
C PRO A 22 4.27 5.44 -8.35
N VAL A 23 5.30 5.77 -9.13
CA VAL A 23 6.36 4.82 -9.50
C VAL A 23 7.13 4.35 -8.27
N LEU A 24 7.38 5.23 -7.29
CA LEU A 24 8.05 4.85 -6.05
C LEU A 24 7.17 3.91 -5.22
N ALA A 25 5.85 4.12 -5.20
CA ALA A 25 4.96 3.21 -4.48
C ALA A 25 5.02 1.78 -5.07
N VAL A 26 5.08 1.65 -6.40
CA VAL A 26 5.28 0.35 -7.05
C VAL A 26 6.66 -0.22 -6.74
N ALA A 27 7.71 0.62 -6.73
CA ALA A 27 9.06 0.18 -6.38
C ALA A 27 9.15 -0.38 -4.96
N GLU A 28 8.48 0.24 -3.98
CA GLU A 28 8.41 -0.26 -2.60
C GLU A 28 7.73 -1.64 -2.55
N LEU A 29 6.69 -1.88 -3.35
CA LEU A 29 6.05 -3.20 -3.42
C LEU A 29 7.00 -4.25 -4.02
N ILE A 30 7.77 -3.89 -5.05
CA ILE A 30 8.78 -4.78 -5.63
C ILE A 30 9.89 -5.08 -4.62
N TRP A 31 10.30 -4.11 -3.81
CA TRP A 31 11.25 -4.34 -2.72
C TRP A 31 10.70 -5.28 -1.66
N ASN A 32 9.43 -5.14 -1.27
CA ASN A 32 8.81 -6.10 -0.35
C ASN A 32 8.83 -7.52 -0.91
N SER A 33 8.61 -7.69 -2.22
CA SER A 33 8.75 -9.00 -2.87
C SER A 33 10.19 -9.54 -2.80
N LEU A 34 11.20 -8.68 -2.93
CA LEU A 34 12.60 -9.07 -2.78
C LEU A 34 12.93 -9.50 -1.33
N ASP A 35 12.42 -8.75 -0.35
CA ASP A 35 12.57 -9.11 1.07
C ASP A 35 11.86 -10.44 1.39
N ALA A 36 10.81 -10.78 0.63
CA ALA A 36 10.13 -12.07 0.68
C ALA A 36 10.86 -13.20 -0.06
N GLU A 37 12.10 -12.97 -0.49
CA GLU A 37 12.95 -13.90 -1.24
C GLU A 37 12.34 -14.36 -2.58
N ALA A 38 11.48 -13.54 -3.20
CA ALA A 38 10.90 -13.84 -4.51
C ALA A 38 11.98 -13.96 -5.60
N GLN A 39 11.83 -14.95 -6.47
CA GLN A 39 12.67 -15.10 -7.67
C GLN A 39 12.07 -14.36 -8.86
N THR A 40 10.74 -14.27 -8.90
CA THR A 40 9.98 -13.65 -9.97
C THR A 40 9.01 -12.62 -9.40
N VAL A 41 9.07 -11.40 -9.91
CA VAL A 41 8.09 -10.35 -9.62
C VAL A 41 7.48 -9.87 -10.92
N GLN A 42 6.15 -9.88 -11.00
CA GLN A 42 5.38 -9.48 -12.17
C GLN A 42 4.56 -8.23 -11.86
N VAL A 43 4.61 -7.24 -12.75
CA VAL A 43 3.85 -6.00 -12.64
C VAL A 43 2.90 -5.88 -13.83
N PHE A 44 1.60 -5.85 -13.55
CA PHE A 44 0.54 -5.74 -14.56
C PHE A 44 -0.18 -4.41 -14.43
N LEU A 45 -0.36 -3.72 -15.55
CA LEU A 45 -1.17 -2.51 -15.64
C LEU A 45 -2.46 -2.85 -16.40
N SER A 46 -3.61 -2.67 -15.75
CA SER A 46 -4.91 -2.69 -16.39
C SER A 46 -5.31 -1.27 -16.75
N THR A 47 -5.75 -1.05 -17.97
CA THR A 47 -6.24 0.24 -18.45
C THR A 47 -7.76 0.21 -18.64
N ASN A 48 -8.42 1.32 -18.33
CA ASN A 48 -9.84 1.50 -18.64
C ASN A 48 -10.06 1.77 -20.14
N GLU A 49 -11.34 1.90 -20.52
CA GLU A 49 -11.75 2.17 -21.91
C GLU A 49 -11.19 3.49 -22.49
N LEU A 50 -10.79 4.42 -21.63
CA LEU A 50 -10.19 5.70 -22.03
C LEU A 50 -8.66 5.62 -22.13
N GLY A 51 -8.07 4.45 -21.93
CA GLY A 51 -6.61 4.23 -21.96
C GLY A 51 -5.88 4.69 -20.70
N GLY A 52 -6.59 5.12 -19.66
CA GLY A 52 -6.02 5.47 -18.36
C GLY A 52 -5.74 4.23 -17.52
N VAL A 53 -4.69 4.26 -16.70
CA VAL A 53 -4.39 3.15 -15.77
C VAL A 53 -5.46 3.09 -14.69
N GLU A 54 -6.16 1.96 -14.61
CA GLU A 54 -7.22 1.69 -13.64
C GLU A 54 -6.69 0.87 -12.45
N LYS A 55 -5.78 -0.07 -12.71
CA LYS A 55 -5.22 -0.96 -11.69
C LYS A 55 -3.78 -1.30 -11.98
N ILE A 56 -2.95 -1.32 -10.94
CA ILE A 56 -1.61 -1.90 -10.96
C ILE A 56 -1.63 -3.12 -10.04
N THR A 57 -1.19 -4.27 -10.55
CA THR A 57 -1.04 -5.51 -9.77
C THR A 57 0.43 -5.87 -9.71
N VAL A 58 0.97 -6.02 -8.50
CA VAL A 58 2.31 -6.59 -8.26
C VAL A 58 2.10 -7.98 -7.69
N SER A 59 2.68 -8.99 -8.32
CA SER A 59 2.58 -10.40 -7.92
C SER A 59 3.98 -11.00 -7.85
N ASP A 60 4.28 -11.70 -6.77
CA ASP A 60 5.55 -12.39 -6.59
C ASP A 60 5.36 -13.85 -6.20
N ASP A 61 6.46 -14.61 -6.24
CA ASP A 61 6.56 -16.01 -5.85
C ASP A 61 7.38 -16.23 -4.56
N GLY A 62 7.46 -15.20 -3.71
CA GLY A 62 8.15 -15.25 -2.43
C GLY A 62 7.41 -16.07 -1.37
N HIS A 63 7.94 -16.08 -0.14
CA HIS A 63 7.39 -16.88 0.96
C HIS A 63 6.02 -16.40 1.49
N GLY A 64 5.53 -15.25 1.02
CA GLY A 64 4.26 -14.67 1.45
C GLY A 64 4.26 -14.18 2.89
N ILE A 65 3.07 -13.98 3.46
CA ILE A 65 2.89 -13.51 4.85
C ILE A 65 2.06 -14.57 5.59
N ASP A 66 2.58 -15.07 6.71
CA ASP A 66 1.83 -15.98 7.57
C ASP A 66 0.53 -15.31 8.05
N TYR A 67 -0.55 -16.07 8.16
CA TYR A 67 -1.87 -15.51 8.51
C TYR A 67 -1.86 -14.73 9.83
N GLU A 68 -1.07 -15.17 10.82
CA GLU A 68 -0.90 -14.48 12.10
C GLU A 68 -0.18 -13.13 12.00
N HIS A 69 0.62 -12.93 10.95
CA HIS A 69 1.30 -11.68 10.62
C HIS A 69 0.53 -10.86 9.58
N ALA A 70 -0.38 -11.50 8.85
CA ALA A 70 -1.29 -10.89 7.88
C ALA A 70 -2.59 -10.39 8.54
N ILE A 71 -2.62 -10.23 9.87
CA ILE A 71 -3.74 -9.56 10.54
C ILE A 71 -3.93 -8.22 9.84
N PRO A 72 -5.13 -7.93 9.31
CA PRO A 72 -5.38 -6.67 8.66
C PRO A 72 -4.98 -5.59 9.65
N CYS A 73 -4.07 -4.69 9.24
CA CYS A 73 -3.90 -3.43 9.94
C CYS A 73 -5.32 -2.93 10.21
N PRO A 74 -5.77 -2.78 11.47
CA PRO A 74 -7.15 -2.46 11.76
C PRO A 74 -7.42 -1.21 10.96
N SER A 75 -8.27 -1.36 9.93
CA SER A 75 -8.53 -0.31 8.98
C SER A 75 -8.82 0.93 9.80
N PRO A 76 -8.08 2.04 9.62
CA PRO A 76 -8.43 3.27 10.30
C PRO A 76 -9.93 3.46 10.04
N LYS A 77 -10.71 3.69 11.09
CA LYS A 77 -12.15 3.92 10.94
C LYS A 77 -12.30 5.21 10.16
N PHE A 78 -12.29 5.13 8.84
CA PHE A 78 -12.50 6.23 7.94
C PHE A 78 -14.01 6.38 7.80
N GLU A 79 -14.61 7.26 8.60
CA GLU A 79 -15.90 7.83 8.25
C GLU A 79 -15.66 8.85 7.14
N ILE A 80 -16.26 8.61 5.98
CA ILE A 80 -16.35 9.63 4.93
C ILE A 80 -17.28 10.71 5.48
N VAL A 81 -16.70 11.81 5.97
CA VAL A 81 -17.47 13.01 6.29
C VAL A 81 -17.66 13.78 4.99
N GLU A 82 -18.84 13.67 4.38
CA GLU A 82 -19.25 14.60 3.32
C GLU A 82 -19.20 16.02 3.89
N LYS A 83 -18.26 16.83 3.37
CA LYS A 83 -18.23 18.26 3.68
C LYS A 83 -19.26 18.95 2.80
N ASN A 84 -20.32 19.45 3.43
CA ASN A 84 -21.17 20.51 2.89
C ASN A 84 -20.36 21.79 2.64
#